data_AF-A0AAW0L4F6-F1
#
_entry.id   AF-A0AAW0L4F6-F1
#
_cell.length_a   1.000
_cell.length_b   1.000
_cell.length_c   1.000
_cell.angle_alpha   90.00
_cell.angle_beta   90.00
_cell.angle_gamma   90.00
#
_symmetry.space_group_name_H-M   'P 1'
#
loop_
_entity.id
_entity.type
_entity.pdbx_description
1 polymer ?
#
loop_
_entity_poly.entity_id
_entity_poly.type
_entity_poly.pdbx_seq_one_letter_code
_entity_poly.pdbx_strand_id
1 'polypeptide(L)'
;MQGGSSGIGYGLKYQARCISDVKADTDHTSFITGTLSLKEENEVHLIRVSSGGTELICEGLFSHPNEIWDLASCPFDQRIFSTVYSSGI
;
A
#
# COMPACT_ATOMS: atom_id res chain seq x y z
N MET A 1 13.70 20.98 24.43
CA MET A 1 14.30 20.50 23.17
C MET A 1 13.37 19.43 22.60
N GLN A 2 12.39 19.83 21.78
CA GLN A 2 11.49 18.89 21.08
C GLN A 2 12.01 18.75 19.65
N GLY A 3 12.74 17.68 19.36
CA GLY A 3 12.96 17.21 18.00
C GLY A 3 11.77 16.35 17.59
N GLY A 4 10.62 16.98 17.31
CA GLY A 4 9.47 16.26 16.76
C GLY A 4 9.76 15.89 15.31
N SER A 5 9.76 14.60 15.00
CA SER A 5 9.80 14.14 13.61
C SER A 5 8.61 14.73 12.86
N SER A 6 8.85 15.47 11.78
CA SER A 6 7.82 15.99 10.85
C SER A 6 7.31 14.89 9.91
N GLY A 7 7.20 13.66 10.39
CA GLY A 7 6.79 12.51 9.57
C GLY A 7 5.33 12.62 9.14
N ILE A 8 5.06 12.23 7.90
CA ILE A 8 3.70 12.05 7.38
C ILE A 8 3.28 10.59 7.60
N GLY A 9 2.00 10.37 7.90
CA GLY A 9 1.48 9.04 8.24
C GLY A 9 0.18 8.72 7.51
N TYR A 10 -0.03 7.44 7.20
CA TYR A 10 -1.27 6.90 6.67
C TYR A 10 -1.72 5.75 7.55
N GLY A 11 -2.95 5.82 8.07
CA GLY A 11 -3.53 4.79 8.91
C GLY A 11 -4.34 3.79 8.09
N LEU A 12 -4.12 2.50 8.32
CA LEU A 12 -4.93 1.43 7.74
C LEU A 12 -6.00 0.98 8.75
N LYS A 13 -7.18 0.65 8.24
CA LYS A 13 -8.26 0.07 9.06
C LYS A 13 -7.88 -1.32 9.57
N TYR A 14 -7.19 -2.10 8.74
CA TYR A 14 -6.74 -3.45 9.04
C TYR A 14 -5.21 -3.51 9.15
N GLN A 15 -4.69 -4.58 9.75
CA GLN A 15 -3.26 -4.74 9.94
C GLN A 15 -2.52 -4.80 8.59
N ALA A 16 -1.54 -3.92 8.40
CA ALA A 16 -0.63 -3.97 7.27
C ALA A 16 0.29 -5.20 7.38
N ARG A 17 0.60 -5.83 6.25
CA ARG A 17 1.59 -6.91 6.19
C ARG A 17 2.78 -6.57 5.31
N CYS A 18 2.52 -6.06 4.12
CA CYS A 18 3.54 -5.83 3.09
C CYS A 18 3.33 -4.47 2.46
N ILE A 19 4.43 -3.86 2.00
CA ILE A 19 4.45 -2.58 1.30
C ILE A 19 5.51 -2.63 0.20
N SER A 20 5.22 -2.03 -0.95
CA SER A 20 6.16 -1.84 -2.06
C SER A 20 5.99 -0.45 -2.64
N ASP A 21 7.06 0.11 -3.19
CA ASP A 21 7.00 1.26 -4.10
C ASP A 21 6.25 0.90 -5.40
N VAL A 22 5.70 1.91 -6.09
CA VAL A 22 5.16 1.78 -7.44
C VAL A 22 6.22 2.20 -8.46
N LYS A 23 7.06 1.24 -8.87
CA LYS A 23 8.29 1.51 -9.65
C LYS A 23 8.08 2.26 -10.96
N ALA A 24 6.95 2.01 -11.62
CA ALA A 24 6.63 2.63 -12.90
C ALA A 24 5.97 4.01 -12.77
N ASP A 25 5.61 4.47 -11.56
CA ASP A 25 5.13 5.84 -11.33
C ASP A 25 6.35 6.76 -11.22
N THR A 26 6.75 7.36 -12.35
CA THR A 26 7.91 8.25 -12.41
C THR A 26 7.60 9.68 -11.99
N ASP A 27 6.31 10.02 -11.90
CA ASP A 27 5.84 11.38 -11.69
C ASP A 27 5.52 11.64 -10.21
N HIS A 28 5.26 10.58 -9.44
CA HIS A 28 4.86 10.68 -8.04
C HIS A 28 5.58 9.65 -7.17
N THR A 29 5.70 9.96 -5.88
CA THR A 29 6.09 8.97 -4.87
C THR A 29 4.85 8.20 -4.43
N SER A 30 4.68 6.99 -4.98
CA SER A 30 3.53 6.13 -4.73
C SER A 30 3.97 4.78 -4.13
N PHE A 31 3.12 4.21 -3.28
CA PHE A 31 3.29 2.92 -2.63
C PHE A 31 2.01 2.09 -2.76
N ILE A 32 2.16 0.78 -2.77
CA ILE A 32 1.08 -0.17 -2.55
C ILE A 32 1.30 -0.92 -1.24
N THR A 33 0.26 -1.08 -0.44
CA THR A 33 0.31 -1.85 0.82
C THR A 33 -0.85 -2.83 0.90
N GLY A 34 -0.57 -4.05 1.35
CA GLY A 34 -1.55 -5.12 1.51
C GLY A 34 -1.88 -5.36 2.99
N THR A 35 -3.14 -5.66 3.27
CA THR A 35 -3.59 -6.03 4.61
C THR A 35 -3.49 -7.53 4.88
N LEU A 36 -3.53 -7.89 6.17
CA LEU A 36 -3.77 -9.26 6.63
C LEU A 36 -4.90 -9.27 7.66
N SER A 37 -6.01 -9.89 7.28
CA SER A 37 -7.16 -10.20 8.13
C SER A 37 -7.57 -11.64 7.90
N LEU A 38 -7.88 -12.34 8.99
CA LEU A 38 -8.40 -13.72 8.99
C LEU A 38 -9.93 -13.78 8.93
N LYS A 39 -10.60 -12.65 9.17
CA LYS A 39 -12.06 -12.58 9.35
C LYS A 39 -12.75 -11.66 8.34
N GLU A 40 -12.05 -10.61 7.94
CA GLU A 40 -12.56 -9.56 7.07
C GLU A 40 -11.92 -9.71 5.68
N GLU A 41 -12.57 -9.16 4.65
CA GLU A 41 -11.96 -9.06 3.33
C GLU A 41 -10.65 -8.25 3.40
N ASN A 42 -9.61 -8.73 2.72
CA ASN A 42 -8.33 -8.04 2.67
C ASN A 42 -8.36 -6.96 1.58
N GLU A 43 -7.46 -6.00 1.69
CA GLU A 43 -7.42 -4.84 0.81
C GLU A 43 -5.98 -4.55 0.38
N VAL A 44 -5.82 -4.09 -0.86
CA VAL A 44 -4.61 -3.43 -1.35
C VAL A 44 -4.90 -1.94 -1.48
N HIS A 45 -4.11 -1.11 -0.81
CA HIS A 45 -4.20 0.34 -0.91
C HIS A 45 -3.11 0.85 -1.84
N LEU A 46 -3.48 1.71 -2.79
CA LEU A 46 -2.55 2.57 -3.52
C LEU A 46 -2.49 3.92 -2.80
N ILE A 47 -1.32 4.25 -2.27
CA ILE A 47 -1.06 5.45 -1.48
C ILE A 47 -0.08 6.33 -2.24
N ARG A 48 -0.34 7.63 -2.30
CA ARG A 48 0.53 8.62 -2.93
C ARG A 48 0.88 9.73 -1.95
N VAL A 49 2.12 10.19 -2.00
CA VAL A 49 2.53 11.43 -1.32
C VAL A 49 1.92 12.63 -2.06
N SER A 50 1.24 13.52 -1.33
CA SER A 50 0.69 14.74 -1.92
C SER A 50 1.78 15.59 -2.57
N SER A 51 1.43 16.43 -3.54
CA SER A 51 2.39 17.30 -4.23
C SER A 51 3.16 18.24 -3.29
N GLY A 52 2.56 18.60 -2.15
CA GLY A 52 3.20 19.40 -1.09
C GLY A 52 4.11 18.60 -0.14
N GLY A 53 4.13 17.27 -0.23
CA GLY A 53 4.94 16.40 0.63
C GLY A 53 4.45 16.32 2.09
N THR A 54 3.24 16.82 2.38
CA THR A 54 2.73 16.97 3.75
C THR A 54 1.73 15.89 4.14
N GLU A 55 1.24 15.11 3.17
CA GLU A 55 0.14 14.16 3.38
C GLU A 55 0.34 12.91 2.53
N LEU A 56 -0.21 11.79 3.00
CA LEU A 56 -0.37 10.55 2.24
C LEU A 56 -1.84 10.38 1.89
N ILE A 57 -2.14 10.23 0.61
CA ILE A 57 -3.49 10.16 0.04
C ILE A 57 -3.74 8.75 -0.46
N CYS A 58 -4.90 8.19 -0.17
CA CYS A 58 -5.35 6.92 -0.75
C CYS A 58 -5.95 7.20 -2.13
N GLU A 59 -5.29 6.75 -3.20
CA GLU A 59 -5.77 6.92 -4.57
C GLU A 59 -6.51 5.69 -5.11
N GLY A 60 -6.28 4.52 -4.50
CA GLY A 60 -6.93 3.28 -4.90
C GLY A 60 -7.12 2.34 -3.72
N LEU A 61 -8.24 1.62 -3.74
CA LEU A 61 -8.57 0.59 -2.78
C LEU A 61 -9.11 -0.62 -3.54
N PHE A 62 -8.43 -1.76 -3.42
CA PHE A 62 -8.75 -2.97 -4.16
C PHE A 62 -9.05 -4.12 -3.20
N SER A 63 -10.24 -4.70 -3.29
CA SER A 63 -10.60 -5.91 -2.54
C SER A 63 -9.72 -7.10 -2.91
N HIS A 64 -9.35 -7.89 -1.92
CA HIS A 64 -8.54 -9.09 -2.05
C HIS A 64 -9.10 -10.19 -1.13
N PRO A 65 -9.47 -11.37 -1.67
CA PRO A 65 -10.22 -12.36 -0.90
C PRO A 65 -9.39 -13.09 0.16
N ASN A 66 -8.07 -13.18 -0.03
CA ASN A 66 -7.16 -14.00 0.77
C ASN A 66 -6.14 -13.15 1.54
N GLU A 67 -5.46 -13.76 2.51
CA GLU A 67 -4.35 -13.10 3.23
C GLU A 67 -3.24 -12.69 2.26
N ILE A 68 -2.90 -11.40 2.21
CA ILE A 68 -1.83 -10.92 1.34
C ILE A 68 -0.50 -11.10 2.07
N TRP A 69 0.34 -11.99 1.54
CA TRP A 69 1.62 -12.33 2.15
C TRP A 69 2.75 -11.46 1.63
N ASP A 70 2.70 -11.10 0.35
CA ASP A 70 3.64 -10.21 -0.30
C ASP A 70 2.99 -9.52 -1.51
N LEU A 71 3.58 -8.45 -2.00
CA LEU A 71 3.16 -7.77 -3.22
C LEU A 71 4.33 -7.11 -3.95
N ALA A 72 4.19 -6.93 -5.26
CA ALA A 72 5.17 -6.23 -6.08
C ALA A 72 4.49 -5.42 -7.19
N SER A 73 4.97 -4.21 -7.42
CA SER A 73 4.55 -3.40 -8.57
C SER A 73 5.28 -3.84 -9.84
N CYS A 74 4.60 -3.73 -10.99
CA CYS A 74 5.24 -3.91 -12.28
C CYS A 74 6.20 -2.74 -12.54
N PRO A 75 7.45 -2.99 -12.95
CA PRO A 75 8.43 -1.93 -13.20
C PRO A 75 8.19 -1.18 -14.52
N PHE A 76 7.24 -1.61 -15.36
CA PHE A 76 6.99 -1.04 -16.69
C PHE A 76 5.57 -0.50 -16.89
N ASP A 77 4.61 -0.85 -16.05
CA ASP A 77 3.23 -0.34 -16.11
C ASP A 77 2.69 -0.15 -14.69
N GLN A 78 2.48 1.11 -14.29
CA GLN A 78 2.03 1.48 -12.95
C GLN A 78 0.64 0.94 -12.58
N ARG A 79 -0.13 0.46 -13.56
CA ARG A 79 -1.48 -0.09 -13.37
C ARG A 79 -1.47 -1.58 -13.03
N ILE A 80 -0.30 -2.21 -13.06
CA ILE A 80 -0.14 -3.64 -12.83
C ILE A 80 0.67 -3.86 -11.56
N PHE A 81 0.12 -4.68 -10.68
CA PHE A 81 0.84 -5.24 -9.54
C PHE A 81 0.46 -6.72 -9.39
N SER A 82 1.21 -7.45 -8.58
CA SER A 82 0.94 -8.83 -8.26
C SER A 82 0.96 -9.02 -6.75
N THR A 83 0.13 -9.93 -6.26
CA THR A 83 0.09 -10.35 -4.86
C THR A 83 0.50 -11.82 -4.74
N VAL A 84 1.17 -12.16 -3.64
CA VAL A 84 1.30 -13.53 -3.16
C VAL A 84 0.31 -13.68 -2.01
N TYR A 85 -0.50 -14.73 -2.03
CA TYR A 85 -1.52 -14.94 -1.02
C TYR A 85 -1.57 -16.38 -0.52
N SER A 86 -2.08 -16.54 0.69
CA SER A 86 -2.43 -17.85 1.24
C SER A 86 -3.94 -18.03 1.24
N SER A 87 -4.42 -19.13 0.67
CA SER A 87 -5.83 -19.51 0.71
C SER A 87 -6.24 -20.23 2.01
N GLY A 88 -5.29 -20.49 2.91
CA GLY A 88 -5.56 -21.13 4.21
C GLY A 88 -6.08 -22.57 4.15
N ILE A 89 -5.93 -23.25 2.99
CA ILE A 89 -6.34 -24.65 2.74
C ILE A 89 -5.12 -25.57 2.83
#